data_AF-A0A9E2YPD9-F1
#
_entry.id   AF-A0A9E2YPD9-F1
#
_cell.length_a   1.000
_cell.length_b   1.000
_cell.length_c   1.000
_cell.angle_alpha   90.00
_cell.angle_beta   90.00
_cell.angle_gamma   90.00
#
_symmetry.space_group_name_H-M   'P 1'
#
loop_
_entity.id
_entity.type
_entity.pdbx_description
1 polymer ?
#
loop_
_entity_poly.entity_id
_entity_poly.type
_entity_poly.pdbx_seq_one_letter_code
_entity_poly.pdbx_strand_id
1 'polypeptide(L)'
;MSVGSLSPERDARSAAARGTTSTLERGARRPRAVAPRPEPKLSQGPAAIEIDPGATASDNADHLQADYFLHLLAGRRHLIDHRVDEYQKAVAAAEGNRDAEAACNFRRMVRLEIQDRQTVDGMIEKLQRRFIRQDAGDAPAAPQRTRLAAQ
;
A
#
# COMPACT_ATOMS: atom_id res chain seq x y z
N MET A 1 11.22 -63.34 -14.22
CA MET A 1 11.05 -62.85 -12.84
C MET A 1 10.38 -61.49 -12.92
N SER A 2 9.19 -61.36 -12.34
CA SER A 2 8.33 -60.18 -12.47
C SER A 2 8.36 -59.40 -11.16
N VAL A 3 8.86 -58.17 -11.22
CA VAL A 3 8.78 -57.14 -10.17
C VAL A 3 7.68 -56.17 -10.65
N GLY A 4 6.66 -55.77 -9.91
CA GLY A 4 6.54 -55.52 -8.48
C GLY A 4 6.06 -54.07 -8.34
N SER A 5 4.94 -53.90 -7.63
CA SER A 5 4.43 -52.63 -7.05
C SER A 5 3.49 -51.75 -7.89
N LEU A 6 2.19 -51.99 -7.67
CA LEU A 6 1.15 -50.95 -7.67
C LEU A 6 1.29 -50.13 -6.38
N SER A 7 1.29 -48.79 -6.50
CA SER A 7 1.13 -47.90 -5.34
C SER A 7 0.54 -46.55 -5.74
N PRO A 8 -0.11 -45.86 -4.78
CA PRO A 8 -1.45 -45.34 -4.97
C PRO A 8 -1.50 -43.85 -5.32
N GLU A 9 -2.51 -43.55 -6.13
CA GLU A 9 -3.10 -42.25 -6.38
C GLU A 9 -3.40 -41.53 -5.04
N ARG A 10 -2.81 -40.35 -4.84
CA ARG A 10 -3.12 -39.46 -3.71
C ARG A 10 -3.33 -38.03 -4.20
N ASP A 11 -4.42 -37.46 -3.70
CA ASP A 11 -4.68 -36.04 -3.47
C ASP A 11 -5.22 -35.19 -4.63
N ALA A 12 -6.46 -35.50 -5.04
CA ALA A 12 -7.37 -34.51 -5.63
C ALA A 12 -7.93 -33.61 -4.53
N ARG A 13 -7.28 -32.48 -4.26
CA ARG A 13 -7.84 -31.40 -3.43
C ARG A 13 -8.97 -30.72 -4.20
N SER A 14 -10.21 -31.01 -3.82
CA SER A 14 -11.40 -30.28 -4.27
C SER A 14 -11.32 -28.81 -3.84
N ALA A 15 -11.11 -27.94 -4.82
CA ALA A 15 -11.45 -26.53 -4.75
C ALA A 15 -12.89 -26.34 -5.24
N ALA A 16 -13.75 -25.71 -4.42
CA ALA A 16 -14.99 -25.11 -4.89
C ALA A 16 -15.34 -23.90 -4.04
N ALA A 17 -15.28 -22.74 -4.69
CA ALA A 17 -15.70 -21.44 -4.23
C ALA A 17 -17.22 -21.35 -4.04
N ARG A 18 -17.65 -20.40 -3.21
CA ARG A 18 -18.92 -19.63 -3.21
C ARG A 18 -18.85 -18.76 -1.94
N GLY A 19 -18.75 -17.43 -1.95
CA GLY A 19 -19.33 -16.47 -2.88
C GLY A 19 -20.80 -16.24 -2.52
N THR A 20 -21.08 -15.35 -1.56
CA THR A 20 -22.41 -14.70 -1.46
C THR A 20 -22.29 -13.25 -1.01
N THR A 21 -22.92 -12.42 -1.82
CA THR A 21 -23.06 -10.98 -1.80
C THR A 21 -24.20 -10.53 -0.89
N SER A 22 -24.02 -9.35 -0.29
CA SER A 22 -24.98 -8.24 -0.13
C SER A 22 -26.48 -8.52 -0.35
N THR A 23 -27.30 -8.17 0.65
CA THR A 23 -28.70 -7.74 0.43
C THR A 23 -29.11 -6.65 1.45
N LEU A 24 -29.12 -5.42 0.94
CA LEU A 24 -30.12 -4.34 1.04
C LEU A 24 -31.15 -4.26 2.19
N GLU A 25 -31.30 -3.00 2.64
CA GLU A 25 -32.57 -2.28 2.87
C GLU A 25 -33.50 -2.73 4.00
N ARG A 26 -33.74 -1.84 4.97
CA ARG A 26 -35.07 -1.22 5.16
C ARG A 26 -35.08 -0.11 6.21
N GLY A 27 -35.64 1.05 5.82
CA GLY A 27 -36.70 1.66 6.64
C GLY A 27 -36.30 2.79 7.58
N ALA A 28 -36.38 4.01 7.05
CA ALA A 28 -37.13 5.14 7.60
C ALA A 28 -37.49 5.16 9.10
N ARG A 29 -37.10 6.23 9.80
CA ARG A 29 -38.03 7.16 10.47
C ARG A 29 -37.28 8.32 11.14
N ARG A 30 -37.44 9.52 10.58
CA ARG A 30 -37.44 10.79 11.32
C ARG A 30 -38.63 10.77 12.30
N PRO A 31 -38.44 11.27 13.53
CA PRO A 31 -39.30 12.36 13.97
C PRO A 31 -38.53 13.55 14.53
N ARG A 32 -39.04 14.72 14.18
CA ARG A 32 -38.68 16.06 14.64
C ARG A 32 -39.24 16.25 16.05
N ALA A 33 -38.41 16.64 17.01
CA ALA A 33 -38.86 17.24 18.26
C ALA A 33 -38.03 18.50 18.54
N VAL A 34 -38.75 19.61 18.63
CA VAL A 34 -38.28 20.97 18.91
C VAL A 34 -38.09 21.13 20.41
N ALA A 35 -36.96 21.68 20.83
CA ALA A 35 -36.81 22.33 22.13
C ALA A 35 -35.84 23.53 21.99
N PRO A 36 -36.19 24.72 22.53
CA PRO A 36 -35.42 25.95 22.34
C PRO A 36 -34.13 25.93 23.17
N ARG A 37 -32.98 26.10 22.50
CA ARG A 37 -31.67 26.29 23.13
C ARG A 37 -31.43 27.80 23.30
N PRO A 38 -31.00 28.29 24.48
CA PRO A 38 -30.81 29.71 24.74
C PRO A 38 -29.63 30.30 23.95
N GLU A 39 -29.78 31.59 23.68
CA GLU A 39 -29.00 32.45 22.78
C GLU A 39 -27.49 32.56 23.03
N PRO A 40 -26.71 32.99 22.01
CA PRO A 40 -25.25 33.02 22.04
C PRO A 40 -24.74 34.29 22.72
N LYS A 41 -23.92 34.14 23.76
CA LYS A 41 -23.07 35.24 24.22
C LYS A 41 -21.81 35.27 23.36
N LEU A 42 -21.71 36.34 22.59
CA LEU A 42 -20.47 36.84 22.00
C LEU A 42 -19.41 36.93 23.10
N SER A 43 -18.38 36.09 23.02
CA SER A 43 -17.11 36.33 23.68
C SER A 43 -16.04 36.18 22.62
N GLN A 44 -15.60 37.32 22.08
CA GLN A 44 -14.37 37.44 21.32
C GLN A 44 -13.22 37.13 22.27
N GLY A 45 -12.70 35.91 22.19
CA GLY A 45 -11.38 35.52 22.68
C GLY A 45 -10.45 35.30 21.48
N PRO A 46 -9.13 35.55 21.61
CA PRO A 46 -8.21 35.48 20.49
C PRO A 46 -8.22 34.07 19.91
N ALA A 47 -8.26 33.97 18.58
CA ALA A 47 -8.22 32.72 17.83
C ALA A 47 -6.91 31.98 18.15
N ALA A 48 -6.92 31.20 19.23
CA ALA A 48 -6.04 30.07 19.38
C ALA A 48 -6.42 29.12 18.24
N ILE A 49 -5.45 28.79 17.40
CA ILE A 49 -5.56 27.66 16.49
C ILE A 49 -5.73 26.46 17.41
N GLU A 50 -6.97 26.06 17.68
CA GLU A 50 -7.27 24.77 18.29
C GLU A 50 -6.86 23.73 17.25
N ILE A 51 -5.59 23.33 17.32
CA ILE A 51 -5.10 22.13 16.66
C ILE A 51 -5.93 21.01 17.27
N ASP A 52 -6.91 20.51 16.52
CA ASP A 52 -7.72 19.39 16.94
C ASP A 52 -6.79 18.20 17.22
N PRO A 53 -6.67 17.74 18.47
CA PRO A 53 -5.82 16.59 18.78
C PRO A 53 -6.30 15.32 18.05
N GLY A 54 -7.56 15.28 17.61
CA GLY A 54 -8.08 14.22 16.75
C GLY A 54 -7.47 14.22 15.35
N ALA A 55 -7.24 15.40 14.77
CA ALA A 55 -6.62 15.52 13.44
C ALA A 55 -5.14 15.12 13.47
N THR A 56 -4.39 15.58 14.46
CA THR A 56 -2.96 15.24 14.60
C THR A 56 -2.73 13.77 14.95
N ALA A 57 -3.61 13.15 15.74
CA ALA A 57 -3.55 11.71 16.00
C ALA A 57 -3.85 10.88 14.73
N SER A 58 -4.79 11.33 13.88
CA SER A 58 -5.11 10.67 12.62
C SER A 58 -3.96 10.76 11.62
N ASP A 59 -3.35 11.95 11.47
CA ASP A 59 -2.21 12.13 10.56
C ASP A 59 -1.03 11.24 10.99
N ASN A 60 -0.72 11.18 12.29
CA ASN A 60 0.31 10.28 12.81
C ASN A 60 0.04 8.80 12.49
N ALA A 61 -1.22 8.36 12.55
CA ALA A 61 -1.59 7.00 12.19
C ALA A 61 -1.38 6.72 10.70
N ASP A 62 -1.72 7.67 9.83
CA ASP A 62 -1.50 7.57 8.38
C ASP A 62 0.00 7.51 8.04
N HIS A 63 0.85 8.29 8.74
CA HIS A 63 2.30 8.25 8.59
C HIS A 63 2.88 6.88 9.00
N LEU A 64 2.49 6.34 10.15
CA LEU A 64 2.93 5.00 10.59
C LEU A 64 2.49 3.90 9.61
N GLN A 65 1.29 4.01 9.05
CA GLN A 65 0.80 3.08 8.05
C GLN A 65 1.60 3.19 6.73
N ALA A 66 1.95 4.40 6.31
CA ALA A 66 2.79 4.62 5.14
C ALA A 66 4.17 3.96 5.30
N ASP A 67 4.80 4.13 6.46
CA ASP A 67 6.10 3.53 6.76
C ASP A 67 6.04 2.00 6.72
N TYR A 68 4.98 1.41 7.27
CA TYR A 68 4.75 -0.03 7.18
C TYR A 68 4.67 -0.51 5.73
N PHE A 69 3.88 0.18 4.89
CA PHE A 69 3.77 -0.17 3.47
C PHE A 69 5.08 0.03 2.71
N LEU A 70 5.85 1.08 3.03
CA LEU A 70 7.17 1.28 2.44
C LEU A 70 8.11 0.11 2.76
N HIS A 71 8.13 -0.34 4.02
CA HIS A 71 8.94 -1.49 4.41
C HIS A 71 8.51 -2.77 3.68
N LEU A 72 7.20 -3.02 3.59
CA LEU A 72 6.64 -4.18 2.88
C LEU A 72 6.98 -4.15 1.38
N LEU A 73 6.80 -3.00 0.72
CA LEU A 73 7.10 -2.83 -0.70
C LEU A 73 8.60 -2.95 -0.99
N ALA A 74 9.46 -2.43 -0.12
CA ALA A 74 10.90 -2.62 -0.22
C ALA A 74 11.28 -4.11 -0.13
N GLY A 75 10.69 -4.84 0.82
CA GLY A 75 10.87 -6.28 0.92
C GLY A 75 10.41 -7.02 -0.35
N ARG A 76 9.25 -6.65 -0.90
CA ARG A 76 8.74 -7.22 -2.16
C ARG A 76 9.66 -6.90 -3.34
N ARG A 77 10.19 -5.69 -3.42
CA ARG A 77 11.15 -5.27 -4.47
C ARG A 77 12.41 -6.14 -4.44
N HIS A 78 13.00 -6.36 -3.27
CA HIS A 78 14.16 -7.24 -3.12
C HIS A 78 13.86 -8.70 -3.52
N LEU A 79 12.69 -9.20 -3.16
CA LEU A 79 12.25 -10.54 -3.58
C LEU A 79 12.13 -10.66 -5.11
N ILE A 80 11.60 -9.62 -5.77
CA ILE A 80 11.52 -9.57 -7.24
C ILE A 80 12.92 -9.56 -7.85
N ASP A 81 13.82 -8.71 -7.36
CA ASP A 81 15.20 -8.66 -7.84
C ASP A 81 15.90 -10.02 -7.72
N HIS A 82 15.73 -10.72 -6.59
CA HIS A 82 16.24 -12.08 -6.41
C HIS A 82 15.65 -13.06 -7.44
N ARG A 83 14.34 -13.01 -7.72
CA ARG A 83 13.72 -13.89 -8.74
C ARG A 83 14.24 -13.59 -10.13
N VAL A 84 14.47 -12.32 -10.46
CA VAL A 84 15.08 -11.93 -11.75
C VAL A 84 16.46 -12.57 -11.88
N ASP A 85 17.30 -12.48 -10.86
CA ASP A 85 18.64 -13.06 -10.87
C ASP A 85 18.59 -14.58 -11.03
N GLU A 86 17.71 -15.26 -10.30
CA GLU A 86 17.53 -16.72 -10.41
C GLU A 86 17.03 -17.15 -11.79
N TYR A 87 16.07 -16.43 -12.38
CA TYR A 87 15.61 -16.75 -13.73
C TYR A 87 16.68 -16.46 -14.79
N GLN A 88 17.51 -15.44 -14.63
CA GLN A 88 18.64 -15.19 -15.53
C GLN A 88 19.67 -16.32 -15.48
N LYS A 89 19.99 -16.83 -14.29
CA LYS A 89 20.84 -18.03 -14.14
C LYS A 89 20.20 -19.24 -14.82
N ALA A 90 18.89 -19.42 -14.67
CA ALA A 90 18.15 -20.51 -15.30
C ALA A 90 18.12 -20.40 -16.84
N VAL A 91 18.06 -19.18 -17.40
CA VAL A 91 18.24 -18.96 -18.85
C VAL A 91 19.61 -19.45 -19.30
N ALA A 92 20.69 -19.03 -18.62
CA ALA A 92 22.05 -19.44 -18.99
C ALA A 92 22.24 -20.96 -18.89
N ALA A 93 21.68 -21.60 -17.87
CA ALA A 93 21.71 -23.06 -17.71
C ALA A 93 20.94 -23.79 -18.84
N ALA A 94 19.73 -23.31 -19.19
CA ALA A 94 18.94 -23.88 -20.27
C ALA A 94 19.63 -23.73 -21.65
N GLU A 95 20.23 -22.57 -21.91
CA GLU A 95 21.02 -22.33 -23.12
C GLU A 95 22.23 -23.27 -23.22
N GLY A 96 22.95 -23.48 -22.10
CA GLY A 96 24.06 -24.44 -22.03
C GLY A 96 23.62 -25.87 -22.34
N ASN A 97 22.40 -26.24 -21.94
CA ASN A 97 21.79 -27.54 -22.22
C ASN A 97 21.13 -27.63 -23.61
N ARG A 98 21.15 -26.55 -24.39
CA ARG A 98 20.42 -26.42 -25.68
C ARG A 98 18.91 -26.63 -25.55
N ASP A 99 18.35 -26.36 -24.37
CA ASP A 99 16.91 -26.37 -24.12
C ASP A 99 16.31 -24.99 -24.47
N ALA A 100 15.94 -24.83 -25.74
CA ALA A 100 15.41 -23.58 -26.25
C ALA A 100 14.03 -23.23 -25.66
N GLU A 101 13.23 -24.24 -25.33
CA GLU A 101 11.90 -24.04 -24.76
C GLU A 101 11.99 -23.53 -23.32
N ALA A 102 12.81 -24.16 -22.48
CA ALA A 102 13.06 -23.70 -21.12
C ALA A 102 13.66 -22.29 -21.12
N ALA A 103 14.63 -22.00 -21.98
CA ALA A 103 15.21 -20.67 -22.11
C ALA A 103 14.14 -19.62 -22.49
N CYS A 104 13.24 -19.93 -23.42
CA CYS A 104 12.12 -19.05 -23.79
C CYS A 104 11.19 -18.78 -22.61
N ASN A 105 10.84 -19.83 -21.86
CA ASN A 105 9.98 -19.73 -20.68
C ASN A 105 10.62 -18.88 -19.57
N PHE A 106 11.89 -19.08 -19.24
CA PHE A 106 12.57 -18.25 -18.23
C PHE A 106 12.68 -16.79 -18.66
N ARG A 107 12.96 -16.49 -19.93
CA ARG A 107 12.94 -15.10 -20.44
C ARG A 107 11.55 -14.48 -20.35
N ARG A 108 10.48 -15.26 -20.50
CA ARG A 108 9.12 -14.78 -20.23
C ARG A 108 8.94 -14.44 -18.75
N MET A 109 9.41 -15.29 -17.83
CA MET A 109 9.33 -15.02 -16.39
C MET A 109 10.10 -13.76 -16.00
N VAL A 110 11.34 -13.58 -16.49
CA VAL A 110 12.13 -12.35 -16.26
C VAL A 110 11.34 -11.09 -16.66
N ARG A 111 10.67 -11.10 -17.80
CA ARG A 111 9.86 -9.95 -18.26
C ARG A 111 8.69 -9.65 -17.33
N LEU A 112 8.01 -10.68 -16.82
CA LEU A 112 6.92 -10.51 -15.86
C LEU A 112 7.41 -9.93 -14.54
N GLU A 113 8.55 -10.42 -14.04
CA GLU A 113 9.16 -9.90 -12.81
C GLU A 113 9.60 -8.44 -12.96
N ILE A 114 10.15 -8.05 -14.11
CA ILE A 114 10.50 -6.65 -14.38
C ILE A 114 9.25 -5.76 -14.37
N GLN A 115 8.12 -6.23 -14.91
CA GLN A 115 6.86 -5.50 -14.87
C GLN A 115 6.32 -5.36 -13.43
N ASP A 116 6.42 -6.41 -12.61
CA ASP A 116 6.05 -6.36 -11.19
C ASP A 116 6.93 -5.34 -10.45
N ARG A 117 8.25 -5.34 -10.73
CA ARG A 117 9.18 -4.37 -10.14
C ARG A 117 8.79 -2.94 -10.47
N GLN A 118 8.51 -2.64 -11.73
CA GLN A 118 8.08 -1.31 -12.17
C GLN A 118 6.80 -0.86 -11.46
N THR A 119 5.87 -1.80 -11.24
CA THR A 119 4.62 -1.52 -10.51
C THR A 119 4.91 -1.19 -9.04
N VAL A 120 5.75 -1.99 -8.37
CA VAL A 120 6.15 -1.76 -6.97
C VAL A 120 6.93 -0.45 -6.83
N ASP A 121 7.88 -0.17 -7.71
CA ASP A 121 8.64 1.09 -7.72
C ASP A 121 7.69 2.30 -7.82
N GLY A 122 6.70 2.23 -8.70
CA GLY A 122 5.68 3.29 -8.82
C GLY A 122 4.79 3.45 -7.58
N MET A 123 4.53 2.37 -6.83
CA MET A 123 3.81 2.46 -5.56
C MET A 123 4.66 3.11 -4.47
N ILE A 124 5.93 2.72 -4.35
CA ILE A 124 6.89 3.29 -3.41
C ILE A 124 7.02 4.80 -3.65
N GLU A 125 7.22 5.22 -4.90
CA GLU A 125 7.38 6.62 -5.26
C GLU A 125 6.14 7.46 -4.89
N LYS A 126 4.94 6.94 -5.15
CA LYS A 126 3.68 7.63 -4.81
C LYS A 126 3.51 7.80 -3.31
N LEU A 127 3.85 6.78 -2.52
CA LEU A 127 3.78 6.84 -1.06
C LEU A 127 4.77 7.87 -0.53
N GLN A 128 6.04 7.76 -0.94
CA GLN A 128 7.08 8.70 -0.54
C GLN A 128 6.69 10.14 -0.88
N ARG A 129 6.23 10.40 -2.11
CA ARG A 129 5.81 11.74 -2.54
C ARG A 129 4.67 12.31 -1.71
N ARG A 130 3.69 11.48 -1.32
CA ARG A 130 2.54 11.94 -0.55
C ARG A 130 2.95 12.35 0.87
N PHE A 131 3.70 11.50 1.55
CA PHE A 131 4.01 11.69 2.97
C PHE A 131 5.19 12.63 3.19
N ILE A 132 6.22 12.65 2.33
CA ILE A 132 7.30 13.66 2.37
C ILE A 132 6.74 15.07 2.14
N ARG A 133 5.73 15.21 1.26
CA ARG A 133 5.07 16.51 1.02
C ARG A 133 4.22 16.95 2.22
N GLN A 134 3.63 16.01 2.96
CA GLN A 134 2.88 16.30 4.17
C GLN A 134 3.82 16.74 5.31
N ASP A 135 4.96 16.08 5.49
CA ASP A 135 6.00 16.48 6.46
C ASP A 135 6.50 17.92 6.22
N ALA A 136 6.62 18.33 4.95
CA ALA A 136 7.05 19.69 4.60
C ALA A 136 5.95 20.76 4.74
N GLY A 137 4.67 20.36 4.76
CA GLY A 137 3.52 21.26 4.90
C GLY A 137 3.18 21.59 6.35
N ASP A 138 3.61 20.76 7.30
CA ASP A 138 3.34 20.92 8.73
C ASP A 138 4.49 21.60 9.51
N ALA A 139 5.56 21.99 8.81
CA ALA A 139 6.60 22.83 9.38
C ALA A 139 6.04 24.24 9.64
N PRO A 140 6.00 24.72 10.91
CA PRO A 140 5.45 26.04 11.21
C PRO A 140 6.27 27.08 10.45
N ALA A 141 5.60 27.83 9.58
CA ALA A 141 6.18 28.94 8.84
C ALA A 141 6.95 29.83 9.82
N ALA A 142 8.28 29.76 9.77
CA ALA A 142 9.13 30.58 10.59
C ALA A 142 8.73 32.05 10.37
N PRO A 143 8.50 32.84 11.44
CA PRO A 143 8.09 34.21 11.27
C PRO A 143 9.18 34.94 10.51
N GLN A 144 8.82 35.43 9.32
CA GLN A 144 9.66 36.33 8.54
C GLN A 144 9.90 37.56 9.43
N ARG A 145 11.03 37.56 10.15
CA ARG A 145 11.50 38.74 10.87
C ARG A 145 11.73 39.80 9.81
N THR A 146 10.75 40.68 9.68
CA THR A 146 10.83 41.94 8.96
C THR A 146 12.10 42.64 9.43
N ARG A 147 13.17 42.57 8.64
CA ARG A 147 14.36 43.41 8.81
C ARG A 147 13.93 44.82 8.39
N LEU A 148 13.29 45.51 9.32
CA LEU A 148 13.26 46.97 9.34
C LEU A 148 14.69 47.42 9.61
N ALA A 149 15.45 47.63 8.54
CA ALA A 149 16.65 48.43 8.58
C ALA A 149 16.20 49.88 8.85
N ALA A 150 16.25 50.27 10.11
CA ALA A 150 16.28 51.68 10.49
C ALA A 150 17.65 52.25 10.09
N GLN A 151 17.58 53.50 9.63
CA GLN A 151 18.60 54.33 8.99
C GLN A 151 19.81 54.60 9.88
#